data_AF-A0A8J6J3G5-F1
#
_entry.id   AF-A0A8J6J3G5-F1
#
_cell.length_a   1.000
_cell.length_b   1.000
_cell.length_c   1.000
_cell.angle_alpha   90.00
_cell.angle_beta   90.00
_cell.angle_gamma   90.00
#
_symmetry.space_group_name_H-M   'P 1'
#
loop_
_entity.id
_entity.type
_entity.pdbx_description
1 polymer ?
#
loop_
_entity_poly.entity_id
_entity_poly.type
_entity_poly.pdbx_seq_one_letter_code
_entity_poly.pdbx_strand_id
1 'polypeptide(L)'
;MITGRLVEVNNQYYAILNLKHPDGRRLQKRFDLELPVLNNKRRAQEKLQELCADYTRRQQAEQNHPNVILLDFIERWIEGRKSEISPSTYRNYQHMAEHHMRNYFGEIQLREVSYQTIEDYYQYLQKQGLSSTTIQHHHMLLQSVFREACKREIILRNPIEFVSKPKRQRPKANYYSEQEARQLLGAIKGTKLELPVTLALAYGLRRSEVLGLRWQDIDFENQTLLVCHSVIEGIDDGKRVVCQKDTLKQAASYRTLPLFEPIITLLQEEWEHKKALKPVYVCSDRYGDVMKPDVVTHDFQKFLAENGMRHIRFHDLRHSCASLLIAKHTPLIQVQHWLGHSTMITTADLYSHLDSSLIAECGEGIKNFEDMNPQTSP
;
A
#
# COMPACT_ATOMS: atom_id res chain seq x y z
N MET A 1 31.03 32.34 -8.79
CA MET A 1 31.40 31.41 -7.70
C MET A 1 31.42 32.16 -6.39
N ILE A 2 30.89 31.55 -5.34
CA ILE A 2 30.91 32.11 -3.99
C ILE A 2 32.32 31.97 -3.42
N THR A 3 32.83 33.04 -2.81
CA THR A 3 34.15 33.07 -2.21
C THR A 3 34.04 33.12 -0.69
N GLY A 4 35.02 32.55 0.00
CA GLY A 4 35.08 32.59 1.45
C GLY A 4 36.51 32.58 1.98
N ARG A 5 36.65 32.85 3.28
CA ARG A 5 37.93 32.87 4.00
C ARG A 5 37.81 32.16 5.35
N LEU A 6 38.92 31.62 5.84
CA LEU A 6 39.02 31.10 7.21
C LEU A 6 39.34 32.23 8.18
N VAL A 7 38.76 32.14 9.38
CA VAL A 7 39.06 33.03 10.52
C VAL A 7 39.21 32.16 11.76
N GLU A 8 40.17 32.50 12.60
CA GLU A 8 40.41 31.84 13.88
C GLU A 8 39.78 32.67 15.00
N VAL A 9 38.92 32.06 15.81
CA VAL A 9 38.27 32.70 16.96
C VAL A 9 38.23 31.69 18.10
N ASN A 10 38.69 32.08 19.30
CA ASN A 10 38.68 31.22 20.50
C ASN A 10 39.27 29.82 20.25
N ASN A 11 40.42 29.75 19.56
CA ASN A 11 41.12 28.50 19.20
C ASN A 11 40.30 27.53 18.31
N GLN A 12 39.28 28.03 17.59
CA GLN A 12 38.50 27.29 16.61
C GLN A 12 38.50 27.96 15.23
N TYR A 13 38.39 27.16 14.17
CA TYR A 13 38.25 27.65 12.80
C TYR A 13 36.79 27.96 12.46
N TYR A 14 36.58 29.12 11.83
CA TYR A 14 35.32 29.55 11.23
C TYR A 14 35.51 29.83 9.74
N ALA A 15 34.50 29.50 8.93
CA ALA A 15 34.42 29.92 7.53
C ALA A 15 33.51 31.15 7.40
N ILE A 16 33.99 32.20 6.74
CA ILE A 16 33.17 33.36 6.36
C ILE A 16 32.96 33.32 4.85
N LEU A 17 31.71 33.15 4.42
CA LEU A 17 31.31 33.16 3.02
C LEU A 17 30.75 34.53 2.64
N ASN A 18 31.11 35.03 1.45
CA ASN A 18 30.53 36.22 0.85
C ASN A 18 29.45 35.81 -0.15
N LEU A 19 28.19 36.02 0.22
CA LEU A 19 27.01 35.70 -0.56
C LEU A 19 26.45 36.96 -1.22
N LYS A 20 25.78 36.81 -2.36
CA LYS A 20 24.96 37.87 -2.97
C LYS A 20 23.50 37.54 -2.73
N HIS A 21 22.78 38.48 -2.13
CA HIS A 21 21.33 38.40 -1.98
C HIS A 21 20.66 38.68 -3.35
N PRO A 22 19.45 38.15 -3.62
CA PRO A 22 18.74 38.37 -4.88
C PRO A 22 18.48 39.85 -5.23
N ASP A 23 18.45 40.74 -4.23
CA ASP A 23 18.32 42.21 -4.38
C ASP A 23 19.65 42.93 -4.69
N GLY A 24 20.75 42.19 -4.86
CA GLY A 24 22.08 42.73 -5.15
C GLY A 24 22.94 43.06 -3.92
N ARG A 25 22.42 42.96 -2.70
CA ARG A 25 23.18 43.23 -1.47
C ARG A 25 24.19 42.10 -1.19
N ARG A 26 25.34 42.45 -0.60
CA ARG A 26 26.33 41.47 -0.13
C ARG A 26 25.99 41.03 1.28
N LEU A 27 25.86 39.72 1.50
CA LEU A 27 25.63 39.12 2.80
C LEU A 27 26.85 38.30 3.20
N GLN A 28 27.36 38.49 4.41
CA GLN A 28 28.40 37.62 4.98
C GLN A 28 27.78 36.63 5.95
N LYS A 29 28.06 35.34 5.75
CA LYS A 29 27.61 34.28 6.66
C LYS A 29 28.81 33.56 7.24
N ARG A 30 28.86 33.48 8.57
CA ARG A 30 29.90 32.80 9.34
C ARG A 30 29.40 31.40 9.73
N PHE A 31 30.26 30.40 9.56
CA PHE A 31 30.01 29.01 9.92
C PHE A 31 31.10 28.54 10.87
N ASP A 32 30.70 27.93 11.97
CA ASP A 32 31.62 27.17 12.81
C ASP A 32 32.03 25.91 12.06
N LEU A 33 33.33 25.63 11.96
CA LEU A 33 33.82 24.40 11.34
C LEU A 33 33.98 23.27 12.34
N GLU A 34 33.78 23.54 13.64
CA GLU A 34 33.94 22.59 14.74
C GLU A 34 35.33 21.94 14.74
N LEU A 35 36.36 22.72 14.35
CA LEU A 35 37.74 22.28 14.25
C LEU A 35 38.64 23.19 15.09
N PRO A 36 39.41 22.65 16.06
CA PRO A 36 40.40 23.45 16.78
C PRO A 36 41.55 23.86 15.86
N VAL A 37 42.19 25.00 16.13
CA VAL A 37 43.21 25.58 15.24
C VAL A 37 44.42 24.66 15.06
N LEU A 38 44.85 24.01 16.14
CA LEU A 38 46.01 23.13 16.18
C LEU A 38 45.88 21.97 15.18
N ASN A 39 46.83 21.88 14.24
CA ASN A 39 46.96 20.80 13.25
C ASN A 39 45.76 20.54 12.31
N ASN A 40 44.75 21.42 12.26
CA ASN A 40 43.57 21.23 11.39
C ASN A 40 43.50 22.19 10.18
N LYS A 41 44.53 23.01 9.93
CA LYS A 41 44.50 24.03 8.85
C LYS A 41 44.08 23.47 7.48
N ARG A 42 44.62 22.31 7.09
CA ARG A 42 44.26 21.63 5.83
C ARG A 42 42.80 21.19 5.80
N ARG A 43 42.33 20.51 6.87
CA ARG A 43 40.93 20.08 7.00
C ARG A 43 39.95 21.25 7.00
N ALA A 44 40.33 22.36 7.63
CA ALA A 44 39.55 23.59 7.62
C ALA A 44 39.46 24.20 6.21
N GLN A 45 40.55 24.17 5.43
CA GLN A 45 40.55 24.59 4.03
C GLN A 45 39.67 23.70 3.15
N GLU A 46 39.73 22.38 3.34
CA GLU A 46 38.87 21.40 2.65
C GLU A 46 37.38 21.68 2.96
N LYS A 47 37.00 21.84 4.24
CA LYS A 47 35.63 22.22 4.65
C LYS A 47 35.19 23.57 4.06
N LEU A 48 36.07 24.57 4.00
CA LEU A 48 35.77 25.87 3.37
C LEU A 48 35.49 25.72 1.87
N GLN A 49 36.30 24.94 1.15
CA GLN A 49 36.09 24.69 -0.27
C GLN A 49 34.77 23.95 -0.52
N GLU A 50 34.47 22.93 0.28
CA GLU A 50 33.20 22.22 0.23
C GLU A 50 32.00 23.15 0.46
N LEU A 51 32.08 24.02 1.48
CA LEU A 51 31.04 25.02 1.76
C LEU A 51 30.85 26.00 0.60
N CYS A 52 31.93 26.55 0.04
CA CYS A 52 31.86 27.45 -1.13
C CYS A 52 31.24 26.75 -2.36
N ALA A 53 31.59 25.48 -2.60
CA ALA A 53 31.06 24.69 -3.70
C ALA A 53 29.57 24.32 -3.50
N ASP A 54 29.17 23.95 -2.30
CA ASP A 54 27.76 23.66 -1.94
C ASP A 54 26.90 24.92 -2.11
N TYR A 55 27.32 26.06 -1.58
CA TYR A 55 26.60 27.33 -1.75
C TYR A 55 26.56 27.81 -3.21
N THR A 56 27.63 27.61 -3.98
CA THR A 56 27.62 27.96 -5.41
C THR A 56 26.59 27.12 -6.16
N ARG A 57 26.52 25.81 -5.89
CA ARG A 57 25.49 24.93 -6.46
C ARG A 57 24.07 25.35 -6.05
N ARG A 58 23.87 25.78 -4.79
CA ARG A 58 22.56 26.27 -4.32
C ARG A 58 22.13 27.51 -5.09
N GLN A 59 23.03 28.46 -5.27
CA GLN A 59 22.75 29.68 -6.03
C GLN A 59 22.42 29.38 -7.50
N GLN A 60 23.12 28.43 -8.12
CA GLN A 60 22.83 28.00 -9.50
C GLN A 60 21.46 27.33 -9.62
N ALA A 61 21.15 26.38 -8.72
CA ALA A 61 19.83 25.75 -8.67
C ALA A 61 18.71 26.78 -8.45
N GLU A 62 18.95 27.77 -7.58
CA GLU A 62 18.02 28.86 -7.32
C GLU A 62 17.75 29.72 -8.55
N GLN A 63 18.79 30.04 -9.34
CA GLN A 63 18.68 30.79 -10.58
C GLN A 63 17.97 30.00 -11.69
N ASN A 64 18.22 28.69 -11.78
CA ASN A 64 17.64 27.84 -12.83
C ASN A 64 16.16 27.50 -12.55
N HIS A 65 15.78 27.41 -11.27
CA HIS A 65 14.44 26.99 -10.85
C HIS A 65 13.85 27.93 -9.77
N PRO A 66 13.57 29.21 -10.09
CA PRO A 66 13.06 30.16 -9.11
C PRO A 66 11.65 29.76 -8.62
N ASN A 67 11.42 29.87 -7.30
CA ASN A 67 10.10 29.81 -6.67
C ASN A 67 9.24 28.57 -6.98
N VAL A 68 9.83 27.37 -7.02
CA VAL A 68 9.05 26.14 -7.19
C VAL A 68 8.30 25.82 -5.89
N ILE A 69 6.97 25.99 -5.91
CA ILE A 69 6.07 25.59 -4.82
C ILE A 69 6.01 24.05 -4.74
N LEU A 70 6.08 23.51 -3.52
CA LEU A 70 6.07 22.06 -3.28
C LEU A 70 4.81 21.39 -3.85
N LEU A 71 3.63 21.93 -3.56
CA LEU A 71 2.35 21.34 -3.99
C LEU A 71 2.22 21.33 -5.52
N ASP A 72 2.51 22.43 -6.19
CA ASP A 72 2.49 22.48 -7.65
C ASP A 72 3.44 21.46 -8.27
N PHE A 73 4.59 21.22 -7.63
CA PHE A 73 5.54 20.22 -8.09
C PHE A 73 4.99 18.80 -7.86
N ILE A 74 4.38 18.51 -6.71
CA ILE A 74 3.71 17.24 -6.42
C ILE A 74 2.58 16.98 -7.42
N GLU A 75 1.70 17.95 -7.66
CA GLU A 75 0.56 17.80 -8.56
C GLU A 75 1.00 17.54 -10.00
N ARG A 76 1.99 18.31 -10.49
CA ARG A 76 2.61 18.06 -11.81
C ARG A 76 3.28 16.70 -11.90
N TRP A 77 3.92 16.26 -10.82
CA TRP A 77 4.55 14.94 -10.75
C TRP A 77 3.52 13.80 -10.79
N ILE A 78 2.39 13.96 -10.10
CA ILE A 78 1.29 12.99 -10.09
C ILE A 78 0.66 12.91 -11.49
N GLU A 79 0.35 14.06 -12.10
CA GLU A 79 -0.25 14.12 -13.44
C GLU A 79 0.66 13.51 -14.51
N GLY A 80 1.95 13.86 -14.49
CA GLY A 80 2.93 13.33 -15.45
C GLY A 80 3.10 11.80 -15.38
N ARG A 81 2.66 11.17 -14.30
CA ARG A 81 2.71 9.71 -14.10
C ARG A 81 1.37 9.01 -14.27
N LYS A 82 0.30 9.73 -14.60
CA LYS A 82 -1.06 9.17 -14.72
C LYS A 82 -1.13 7.94 -15.62
N SER A 83 -0.36 7.91 -16.71
CA SER A 83 -0.28 6.77 -17.65
C SER A 83 0.61 5.62 -17.16
N GLU A 84 1.55 5.88 -16.24
CA GLU A 84 2.52 4.89 -15.75
C GLU A 84 1.99 4.10 -14.55
N ILE A 85 1.14 4.71 -13.72
CA ILE A 85 0.65 4.15 -12.46
C ILE A 85 -0.80 3.64 -12.60
N SER A 86 -1.22 2.76 -11.68
CA SER A 86 -2.61 2.28 -11.71
C SER A 86 -3.59 3.42 -11.40
N PRO A 87 -4.82 3.39 -11.96
CA PRO A 87 -5.85 4.39 -11.67
C PRO A 87 -6.14 4.55 -10.17
N SER A 88 -6.07 3.45 -9.41
CA SER A 88 -6.21 3.47 -7.95
C SER A 88 -5.04 4.16 -7.22
N THR A 89 -3.80 3.99 -7.71
CA THR A 89 -2.62 4.65 -7.13
C THR A 89 -2.67 6.14 -7.43
N TYR A 90 -3.01 6.51 -8.66
CA TYR A 90 -3.22 7.90 -9.08
C TYR A 90 -4.27 8.59 -8.19
N ARG A 91 -5.45 7.97 -8.05
CA ARG A 91 -6.52 8.45 -7.17
C ARG A 91 -6.05 8.66 -5.72
N ASN A 92 -5.29 7.70 -5.17
CA ASN A 92 -4.77 7.82 -3.81
C ASN A 92 -3.75 8.95 -3.68
N TYR A 93 -2.89 9.14 -4.68
CA TYR A 93 -1.92 10.25 -4.70
C TYR A 93 -2.62 11.61 -4.75
N GLN A 94 -3.60 11.78 -5.64
CA GLN A 94 -4.41 13.00 -5.70
C GLN A 94 -5.09 13.28 -4.35
N HIS A 95 -5.75 12.26 -3.76
CA HIS A 95 -6.41 12.41 -2.48
C HIS A 95 -5.46 12.86 -1.36
N MET A 96 -4.26 12.28 -1.29
CA MET A 96 -3.23 12.69 -0.33
C MET A 96 -2.75 14.13 -0.56
N ALA A 97 -2.57 14.52 -1.83
CA ALA A 97 -2.16 15.87 -2.18
C ALA A 97 -3.23 16.91 -1.79
N GLU A 98 -4.47 16.69 -2.21
CA GLU A 98 -5.58 17.64 -2.09
C GLU A 98 -6.08 17.80 -0.65
N HIS A 99 -6.26 16.71 0.10
CA HIS A 99 -6.92 16.76 1.41
C HIS A 99 -5.96 16.79 2.61
N HIS A 100 -4.68 16.46 2.41
CA HIS A 100 -3.72 16.38 3.51
C HIS A 100 -2.51 17.26 3.29
N MET A 101 -1.81 17.11 2.16
CA MET A 101 -0.59 17.89 1.90
C MET A 101 -0.93 19.37 1.72
N ARG A 102 -1.99 19.69 0.97
CA ARG A 102 -2.42 21.07 0.73
C ARG A 102 -2.74 21.83 2.02
N ASN A 103 -3.43 21.17 2.95
CA ASN A 103 -3.83 21.74 4.25
C ASN A 103 -2.65 22.02 5.19
N TYR A 104 -1.49 21.39 4.96
CA TYR A 104 -0.32 21.55 5.82
C TYR A 104 0.78 22.40 5.19
N PHE A 105 1.17 22.08 3.96
CA PHE A 105 2.35 22.70 3.32
C PHE A 105 2.06 24.09 2.74
N GLY A 106 0.80 24.39 2.41
CA GLY A 106 0.44 25.68 1.80
C GLY A 106 1.32 26.01 0.59
N GLU A 107 1.88 27.22 0.57
CA GLU A 107 2.73 27.73 -0.51
C GLU A 107 4.25 27.55 -0.25
N ILE A 108 4.63 26.62 0.63
CA ILE A 108 6.06 26.39 0.93
C ILE A 108 6.85 26.07 -0.33
N GLN A 109 8.04 26.67 -0.47
CA GLN A 109 8.91 26.36 -1.59
C GLN A 109 9.57 24.99 -1.39
N LEU A 110 9.72 24.23 -2.48
CA LEU A 110 10.33 22.90 -2.49
C LEU A 110 11.71 22.86 -1.81
N ARG A 111 12.48 23.95 -1.93
CA ARG A 111 13.83 24.12 -1.36
C ARG A 111 13.85 24.45 0.14
N GLU A 112 12.73 24.96 0.67
CA GLU A 112 12.58 25.33 2.08
C GLU A 112 12.15 24.13 2.93
N VAL A 113 11.71 23.04 2.29
CA VAL A 113 11.32 21.83 2.97
C VAL A 113 12.53 21.18 3.62
N SER A 114 12.56 21.16 4.94
CA SER A 114 13.55 20.49 5.76
C SER A 114 13.06 19.11 6.21
N TYR A 115 13.95 18.29 6.79
CA TYR A 115 13.54 17.04 7.45
C TYR A 115 12.53 17.31 8.58
N GLN A 116 12.73 18.40 9.35
CA GLN A 116 11.83 18.80 10.44
C GLN A 116 10.42 19.12 9.92
N THR A 117 10.32 19.81 8.78
CA THR A 117 9.04 20.10 8.12
C THR A 117 8.26 18.83 7.78
N ILE A 118 8.96 17.75 7.40
CA ILE A 118 8.34 16.46 7.09
C ILE A 118 7.94 15.71 8.37
N GLU A 119 8.76 15.77 9.43
CA GLU A 119 8.41 15.16 10.72
C GLU A 119 7.19 15.85 11.34
N ASP A 120 7.14 17.17 11.31
CA ASP A 120 6.01 17.97 11.78
C ASP A 120 4.75 17.66 10.95
N TYR A 121 4.88 17.43 9.65
CA TYR A 121 3.79 16.95 8.80
C TYR A 121 3.25 15.58 9.25
N TYR A 122 4.13 14.63 9.59
CA TYR A 122 3.68 13.32 10.08
C TYR A 122 2.98 13.41 11.43
N GLN A 123 3.46 14.28 12.33
CA GLN A 123 2.76 14.57 13.59
C GLN A 123 1.39 15.21 13.34
N TYR A 124 1.29 16.11 12.36
CA TYR A 124 0.02 16.69 11.93
C TYR A 124 -0.95 15.59 11.45
N LEU A 125 -0.51 14.68 10.57
CA LEU A 125 -1.36 13.57 10.10
C LEU A 125 -1.79 12.65 11.26
N GLN A 126 -0.90 12.38 12.22
CA GLN A 126 -1.23 11.59 13.40
C GLN A 126 -2.30 12.28 14.26
N LYS A 127 -2.20 13.60 14.45
CA LYS A 127 -3.21 14.40 15.17
C LYS A 127 -4.57 14.40 14.47
N GLN A 128 -4.59 14.27 13.14
CA GLN A 128 -5.81 14.07 12.34
C GLN A 128 -6.38 12.64 12.43
N GLY A 129 -5.77 11.75 13.21
CA GLY A 129 -6.25 10.38 13.42
C GLY A 129 -5.89 9.40 12.31
N LEU A 130 -4.96 9.75 11.41
CA LEU A 130 -4.54 8.84 10.35
C LEU A 130 -3.72 7.67 10.90
N SER A 131 -3.95 6.49 10.34
CA SER A 131 -3.19 5.28 10.70
C SER A 131 -1.71 5.39 10.29
N SER A 132 -0.82 4.69 11.00
CA SER A 132 0.60 4.64 10.63
C SER A 132 0.84 4.10 9.21
N THR A 133 -0.03 3.21 8.71
CA THR A 133 0.02 2.74 7.32
C THR A 133 -0.32 3.86 6.34
N THR A 134 -1.33 4.69 6.64
CA THR A 134 -1.64 5.87 5.83
C THR A 134 -0.46 6.83 5.79
N ILE A 135 0.14 7.15 6.94
CA ILE A 135 1.32 8.04 7.01
C ILE A 135 2.51 7.45 6.22
N GLN A 136 2.71 6.13 6.20
CA GLN A 136 3.70 5.50 5.32
C GLN A 136 3.43 5.72 3.83
N HIS A 137 2.15 5.76 3.39
CA HIS A 137 1.83 6.09 2.01
C HIS A 137 2.22 7.52 1.65
N HIS A 138 1.99 8.48 2.56
CA HIS A 138 2.49 9.85 2.40
C HIS A 138 4.02 9.90 2.31
N HIS A 139 4.71 9.15 3.17
CA HIS A 139 6.17 9.03 3.12
C HIS A 139 6.68 8.50 1.77
N MET A 140 6.07 7.44 1.23
CA MET A 140 6.49 6.88 -0.06
C MET A 140 6.24 7.84 -1.24
N LEU A 141 5.14 8.60 -1.21
CA LEU A 141 4.86 9.63 -2.20
C LEU A 141 5.92 10.73 -2.13
N LEU A 142 6.12 11.33 -0.95
CA LEU A 142 7.14 12.37 -0.75
C LEU A 142 8.54 11.87 -1.12
N GLN A 143 8.88 10.61 -0.81
CA GLN A 143 10.16 10.01 -1.19
C GLN A 143 10.37 10.02 -2.70
N SER A 144 9.33 9.65 -3.46
CA SER A 144 9.39 9.60 -4.91
C SER A 144 9.44 11.00 -5.53
N VAL A 145 8.71 11.95 -4.95
CA VAL A 145 8.70 13.36 -5.37
C VAL A 145 10.06 14.02 -5.13
N PHE A 146 10.61 13.92 -3.91
CA PHE A 146 11.90 14.55 -3.60
C PHE A 146 13.06 13.91 -4.37
N ARG A 147 12.99 12.60 -4.64
CA ARG A 147 13.96 11.94 -5.53
C ARG A 147 13.93 12.53 -6.94
N GLU A 148 12.74 12.77 -7.49
CA GLU A 148 12.60 13.41 -8.80
C GLU A 148 13.11 14.87 -8.77
N ALA A 149 12.83 15.61 -7.68
CA ALA A 149 13.32 16.98 -7.51
C ALA A 149 14.87 17.04 -7.48
N CYS A 150 15.52 16.11 -6.79
CA CYS A 150 16.98 15.97 -6.81
C CYS A 150 17.50 15.60 -8.20
N LYS A 151 16.86 14.64 -8.87
CA LYS A 151 17.24 14.23 -10.23
C LYS A 151 17.18 15.38 -11.22
N ARG A 152 16.25 16.32 -11.03
CA ARG A 152 16.10 17.54 -11.84
C ARG A 152 16.96 18.72 -11.35
N GLU A 153 17.81 18.50 -10.36
CA GLU A 153 18.69 19.52 -9.77
C GLU A 153 17.95 20.75 -9.20
N ILE A 154 16.65 20.62 -8.91
CA ILE A 154 15.84 21.69 -8.30
C ILE A 154 16.23 21.86 -6.83
N ILE A 155 16.53 20.75 -6.16
CA ILE A 155 17.08 20.70 -4.81
C ILE A 155 18.35 19.85 -4.80
N LEU A 156 19.31 20.23 -3.97
CA LEU A 156 20.61 19.54 -3.92
C LEU A 156 20.61 18.30 -3.04
N ARG A 157 19.70 18.23 -2.07
CA ARG A 157 19.63 17.16 -1.08
C ARG A 157 18.18 16.76 -0.88
N ASN A 158 17.95 15.47 -0.68
CA ASN A 158 16.64 14.92 -0.45
C ASN A 158 16.31 14.99 1.06
N PRO A 159 15.38 15.87 1.50
CA PRO A 159 15.11 16.05 2.92
C PRO A 159 14.56 14.79 3.60
N ILE A 160 13.93 13.89 2.84
CA ILE A 160 13.29 12.69 3.41
C ILE A 160 14.28 11.60 3.81
N GLU A 161 15.53 11.65 3.31
CA GLU A 161 16.57 10.65 3.65
C GLU A 161 16.98 10.75 5.13
N PHE A 162 16.72 11.90 5.75
CA PHE A 162 16.99 12.14 7.17
C PHE A 162 15.76 11.88 8.05
N VAL A 163 14.64 11.45 7.47
CA VAL A 163 13.38 11.23 8.18
C VAL A 163 13.16 9.73 8.37
N SER A 164 12.94 9.31 9.61
CA SER A 164 12.61 7.92 9.91
C SER A 164 11.25 7.54 9.32
N LYS A 165 11.21 6.45 8.55
CA LYS A 165 9.94 5.91 8.05
C LYS A 165 9.04 5.54 9.24
N PRO A 166 7.76 5.98 9.27
CA PRO A 166 6.84 5.64 10.35
C PRO A 166 6.76 4.12 10.56
N LYS A 167 6.73 3.64 11.81
CA LYS A 167 6.62 2.20 12.09
C LYS A 167 5.24 1.69 11.70
N ARG A 168 5.20 0.56 11.00
CA ARG A 168 3.94 -0.12 10.67
C ARG A 168 3.45 -0.86 11.91
N GLN A 169 2.29 -0.49 12.44
CA GLN A 169 1.57 -1.37 13.35
C GLN A 169 1.03 -2.55 12.55
N ARG A 170 1.25 -3.78 13.04
CA ARG A 170 0.63 -4.97 12.44
C ARG A 170 -0.80 -5.05 12.99
N PRO A 171 -1.83 -4.80 12.18
CA PRO A 171 -3.20 -5.02 12.64
C PRO A 171 -3.36 -6.52 12.94
N LYS A 172 -4.07 -6.86 14.03
CA LYS A 172 -4.46 -8.25 14.30
C LYS A 172 -5.31 -8.76 13.13
N ALA A 173 -5.08 -9.99 12.71
CA ALA A 173 -5.90 -10.61 11.68
C ALA A 173 -7.35 -10.65 12.17
N ASN A 174 -8.27 -10.10 11.37
CA ASN A 174 -9.69 -10.09 11.64
C ASN A 174 -10.33 -11.01 10.61
N TYR A 175 -10.86 -12.16 11.01
CA TYR A 175 -11.52 -13.13 10.13
C TYR A 175 -12.61 -13.87 10.90
N TYR A 176 -13.55 -14.50 10.19
CA TYR A 176 -14.62 -15.30 10.78
C TYR A 176 -14.19 -16.74 11.02
N SER A 177 -14.63 -17.28 12.16
CA SER A 177 -14.62 -18.70 12.46
C SER A 177 -15.58 -19.47 11.55
N GLU A 178 -15.52 -20.81 11.56
CA GLU A 178 -16.46 -21.66 10.80
C GLU A 178 -17.93 -21.40 11.19
N GLN A 179 -18.20 -21.16 12.48
CA GLN A 179 -19.54 -20.87 12.97
C GLN A 179 -20.05 -19.51 12.47
N GLU A 180 -19.24 -18.46 12.59
CA GLU A 180 -19.59 -17.12 12.09
C GLU A 180 -19.74 -17.11 10.56
N ALA A 181 -18.88 -17.84 9.84
CA ALA A 181 -18.96 -18.01 8.40
C ALA A 181 -20.28 -18.67 7.96
N ARG A 182 -20.71 -19.73 8.65
CA ARG A 182 -22.03 -20.37 8.41
C ARG A 182 -23.19 -19.42 8.70
N GLN A 183 -23.12 -18.68 9.80
CA GLN A 183 -24.13 -17.69 10.16
C GLN A 183 -24.25 -16.61 9.08
N LEU A 184 -23.12 -16.10 8.58
CA LEU A 184 -23.07 -15.13 7.49
C LEU A 184 -23.74 -15.68 6.23
N LEU A 185 -23.37 -16.89 5.80
CA LEU A 185 -23.94 -17.53 4.60
C LEU A 185 -25.45 -17.77 4.73
N GLY A 186 -25.94 -18.14 5.93
CA GLY A 186 -27.37 -18.29 6.18
C GLY A 186 -28.13 -16.96 6.09
N ALA A 187 -27.59 -15.89 6.68
CA ALA A 187 -28.25 -14.59 6.72
C ALA A 187 -28.23 -13.84 5.38
N ILE A 188 -27.19 -14.04 4.57
CA ILE A 188 -27.01 -13.31 3.30
C ILE A 188 -27.89 -13.87 2.16
N LYS A 189 -28.49 -15.06 2.36
CA LYS A 189 -29.28 -15.76 1.35
C LYS A 189 -30.44 -14.91 0.82
N GLY A 190 -30.64 -14.89 -0.49
CA GLY A 190 -31.64 -14.09 -1.19
C GLY A 190 -31.33 -12.60 -1.29
N THR A 191 -30.21 -12.13 -0.72
CA THR A 191 -29.79 -10.74 -0.84
C THR A 191 -28.88 -10.54 -2.05
N LYS A 192 -28.76 -9.30 -2.54
CA LYS A 192 -27.82 -8.94 -3.61
C LYS A 192 -26.34 -9.21 -3.26
N LEU A 193 -26.02 -9.46 -1.99
CA LEU A 193 -24.68 -9.75 -1.51
C LEU A 193 -24.37 -11.26 -1.45
N GLU A 194 -25.38 -12.12 -1.63
CA GLU A 194 -25.23 -13.58 -1.49
C GLU A 194 -24.08 -14.11 -2.35
N LEU A 195 -24.16 -13.88 -3.66
CA LEU A 195 -23.16 -14.36 -4.60
C LEU A 195 -21.75 -13.77 -4.34
N PRO A 196 -21.54 -12.44 -4.24
CA PRO A 196 -20.20 -11.91 -4.04
C PRO A 196 -19.58 -12.32 -2.70
N VAL A 197 -20.36 -12.39 -1.62
CA VAL A 197 -19.86 -12.83 -0.30
C VAL A 197 -19.53 -14.32 -0.31
N THR A 198 -20.39 -15.15 -0.91
CA THR A 198 -20.18 -16.60 -0.99
C THR A 198 -18.94 -16.93 -1.81
N LEU A 199 -18.74 -16.30 -2.97
CA LEU A 199 -17.54 -16.48 -3.79
C LEU A 199 -16.27 -16.01 -3.06
N ALA A 200 -16.32 -14.87 -2.37
CA ALA A 200 -15.19 -14.36 -1.60
C ALA A 200 -14.79 -15.31 -0.45
N LEU A 201 -15.77 -15.90 0.22
CA LEU A 201 -15.55 -16.80 1.36
C LEU A 201 -15.13 -18.21 0.92
N ALA A 202 -15.68 -18.73 -0.17
CA ALA A 202 -15.38 -20.07 -0.69
C ALA A 202 -14.01 -20.14 -1.37
N TYR A 203 -13.70 -19.15 -2.21
CA TYR A 203 -12.50 -19.15 -3.06
C TYR A 203 -11.40 -18.20 -2.58
N GLY A 204 -11.68 -17.38 -1.55
CA GLY A 204 -10.72 -16.38 -1.07
C GLY A 204 -10.39 -15.31 -2.11
N LEU A 205 -11.30 -15.08 -3.07
CA LEU A 205 -11.12 -14.09 -4.12
C LEU A 205 -11.03 -12.69 -3.51
N ARG A 206 -10.16 -11.85 -4.07
CA ARG A 206 -10.16 -10.41 -3.73
C ARG A 206 -11.47 -9.80 -4.24
N ARG A 207 -11.98 -8.75 -3.59
CA ARG A 207 -13.17 -8.00 -4.05
C ARG A 207 -13.14 -7.68 -5.55
N SER A 208 -11.99 -7.23 -6.05
CA SER A 208 -11.81 -6.93 -7.48
C SER A 208 -11.85 -8.16 -8.38
N GLU A 209 -11.43 -9.33 -7.89
CA GLU A 209 -11.49 -10.60 -8.62
C GLU A 209 -12.94 -11.14 -8.64
N VAL A 210 -13.66 -11.08 -7.50
CA VAL A 210 -15.09 -11.42 -7.42
C VAL A 210 -15.90 -10.63 -8.45
N LEU A 211 -15.68 -9.30 -8.49
CA LEU A 211 -16.36 -8.41 -9.42
C LEU A 211 -15.83 -8.51 -10.85
N GLY A 212 -14.64 -9.08 -11.03
CA GLY A 212 -14.02 -9.29 -12.33
C GLY A 212 -14.45 -10.60 -13.01
N LEU A 213 -15.04 -11.54 -12.28
CA LEU A 213 -15.42 -12.84 -12.81
C LEU A 213 -16.53 -12.71 -13.87
N ARG A 214 -16.28 -13.21 -15.08
CA ARG A 214 -17.24 -13.19 -16.20
C ARG A 214 -17.86 -14.56 -16.40
N TRP A 215 -19.04 -14.60 -17.02
CA TRP A 215 -19.71 -15.86 -17.34
C TRP A 215 -18.90 -16.75 -18.29
N GLN A 216 -18.15 -16.15 -19.22
CA GLN A 216 -17.23 -16.86 -20.12
C GLN A 216 -16.05 -17.54 -19.40
N ASP A 217 -15.76 -17.17 -18.16
CA ASP A 217 -14.65 -17.72 -17.38
C ASP A 217 -15.09 -18.91 -16.50
N ILE A 218 -16.38 -19.29 -16.58
CA ILE A 218 -16.98 -20.42 -15.87
C ILE A 218 -17.20 -21.55 -16.86
N ASP A 219 -16.58 -22.69 -16.60
CA ASP A 219 -16.74 -23.91 -17.36
C ASP A 219 -17.55 -24.92 -16.52
N PHE A 220 -18.84 -25.02 -16.81
CA PHE A 220 -19.73 -25.96 -16.13
C PHE A 220 -19.51 -27.42 -16.55
N GLU A 221 -18.94 -27.66 -17.73
CA GLU A 221 -18.68 -29.02 -18.24
C GLU A 221 -17.48 -29.63 -17.53
N ASN A 222 -16.38 -28.88 -17.46
CA ASN A 222 -15.18 -29.29 -16.74
C ASN A 222 -15.21 -28.95 -15.25
N GLN A 223 -16.29 -28.32 -14.77
CA GLN A 223 -16.46 -27.84 -13.40
C GLN A 223 -15.27 -26.99 -12.92
N THR A 224 -14.91 -25.96 -13.68
CA THR A 224 -13.83 -25.04 -13.30
C THR A 224 -14.21 -23.58 -13.46
N LEU A 225 -13.52 -22.72 -12.70
CA LEU A 225 -13.60 -21.27 -12.85
C LEU A 225 -12.20 -20.68 -13.03
N LEU A 226 -12.06 -19.78 -14.00
CA LEU A 226 -10.80 -19.10 -14.29
C LEU A 226 -10.77 -17.71 -13.64
N VAL A 227 -9.79 -17.47 -12.78
CA VAL A 227 -9.55 -16.15 -12.19
C VAL A 227 -8.47 -15.43 -13.00
N CYS A 228 -8.87 -14.50 -13.86
CA CYS A 228 -7.96 -13.78 -14.78
C CYS A 228 -8.19 -12.26 -14.84
N HIS A 229 -9.40 -11.80 -14.52
CA HIS A 229 -9.78 -10.40 -14.59
C HIS A 229 -9.95 -9.78 -13.20
N SER A 230 -9.70 -8.47 -13.11
CA SER A 230 -10.01 -7.70 -11.92
C SER A 230 -10.71 -6.38 -12.27
N VAL A 231 -11.69 -6.03 -11.47
CA VAL A 231 -12.44 -4.78 -11.57
C VAL A 231 -12.01 -3.86 -10.43
N ILE A 232 -11.47 -2.70 -10.80
CA ILE A 232 -11.00 -1.68 -9.85
C ILE A 232 -11.72 -0.35 -10.11
N GLU A 233 -11.80 0.48 -9.08
CA GLU A 233 -12.21 1.87 -9.26
C GLU A 233 -11.00 2.76 -9.52
N GLY A 234 -11.12 3.64 -10.50
CA GLY A 234 -10.15 4.67 -10.85
C GLY A 234 -10.80 6.04 -10.94
N ILE A 235 -9.97 7.04 -11.23
CA ILE A 235 -10.43 8.34 -11.70
C ILE A 235 -9.95 8.50 -13.14
N ASP A 236 -10.87 8.80 -14.03
CA ASP A 236 -10.55 9.29 -15.36
C ASP A 236 -11.35 10.57 -15.62
N ASP A 237 -10.65 11.60 -16.09
CA ASP A 237 -11.19 12.96 -16.29
C ASP A 237 -12.07 13.48 -15.13
N GLY A 238 -11.59 13.30 -13.88
CA GLY A 238 -12.31 13.73 -12.67
C GLY A 238 -13.52 12.88 -12.29
N LYS A 239 -13.86 11.85 -13.08
CA LYS A 239 -14.99 10.96 -12.82
C LYS A 239 -14.51 9.60 -12.31
N ARG A 240 -15.26 9.05 -11.35
CA ARG A 240 -15.07 7.67 -10.89
C ARG A 240 -15.43 6.72 -12.03
N VAL A 241 -14.45 5.94 -12.47
CA VAL A 241 -14.62 4.94 -13.53
C VAL A 241 -14.31 3.55 -13.00
N VAL A 242 -15.01 2.56 -13.55
CA VAL A 242 -14.72 1.15 -13.31
C VAL A 242 -13.69 0.72 -14.35
N CYS A 243 -12.44 0.55 -13.93
CA CYS A 243 -11.37 0.11 -14.81
C CYS A 243 -11.26 -1.41 -14.76
N GLN A 244 -11.16 -2.01 -15.94
CA GLN A 244 -10.86 -3.42 -16.10
C GLN A 244 -9.34 -3.57 -16.19
N LYS A 245 -8.79 -4.48 -15.40
CA LYS A 245 -7.38 -4.83 -15.49
C LYS A 245 -7.27 -6.31 -15.76
N ASP A 246 -6.80 -6.63 -16.96
CA ASP A 246 -6.32 -7.96 -17.28
C ASP A 246 -5.04 -8.17 -16.49
N THR A 247 -5.05 -9.20 -15.64
CA THR A 247 -3.97 -9.45 -14.68
C THR A 247 -2.77 -10.13 -15.36
N LEU A 248 -2.56 -9.89 -16.67
CA LEU A 248 -1.54 -10.50 -17.55
C LEU A 248 -0.09 -10.35 -17.06
N LYS A 249 0.17 -9.50 -16.07
CA LYS A 249 1.53 -9.16 -15.63
C LYS A 249 2.14 -10.09 -14.57
N GLN A 250 1.39 -11.03 -13.96
CA GLN A 250 1.94 -11.96 -12.96
C GLN A 250 1.34 -13.36 -13.07
N ALA A 251 2.17 -14.37 -13.38
CA ALA A 251 1.76 -15.78 -13.53
C ALA A 251 0.99 -16.35 -12.32
N ALA A 252 1.29 -15.88 -11.10
CA ALA A 252 0.59 -16.29 -9.87
C ALA A 252 -0.84 -15.75 -9.74
N SER A 253 -1.24 -14.79 -10.58
CA SER A 253 -2.60 -14.21 -10.55
C SER A 253 -3.60 -15.02 -11.38
N TYR A 254 -3.13 -15.76 -12.39
CA TYR A 254 -3.94 -16.71 -13.16
C TYR A 254 -4.05 -18.00 -12.38
N ARG A 255 -5.29 -18.39 -12.06
CA ARG A 255 -5.54 -19.68 -11.46
C ARG A 255 -6.89 -20.21 -11.89
N THR A 256 -6.92 -21.51 -12.16
CA THR A 256 -8.14 -22.26 -12.37
C THR A 256 -8.50 -22.94 -11.07
N LEU A 257 -9.70 -22.70 -10.56
CA LEU A 257 -10.20 -23.31 -9.33
C LEU A 257 -11.35 -24.26 -9.67
N PRO A 258 -11.49 -25.39 -8.95
CA PRO A 258 -12.60 -26.30 -9.15
C PRO A 258 -13.91 -25.66 -8.70
N LEU A 259 -14.95 -25.83 -9.52
CA LEU A 259 -16.33 -25.63 -9.09
C LEU A 259 -16.79 -26.86 -8.32
N PHE A 260 -17.65 -26.63 -7.34
CA PHE A 260 -18.23 -27.69 -6.52
C PHE A 260 -19.68 -27.34 -6.19
N GLU A 261 -20.49 -28.37 -5.96
CA GLU A 261 -21.82 -28.23 -5.36
C GLU A 261 -21.61 -27.72 -3.93
N PRO A 262 -22.08 -26.53 -3.49
CA PRO A 262 -23.29 -25.78 -3.86
C PRO A 262 -23.06 -24.50 -4.70
N ILE A 263 -21.82 -24.17 -5.07
CA ILE A 263 -21.50 -22.98 -5.88
C ILE A 263 -22.08 -23.11 -7.29
N ILE A 264 -22.02 -24.31 -7.87
CA ILE A 264 -22.59 -24.59 -9.21
C ILE A 264 -24.07 -24.23 -9.22
N THR A 265 -24.82 -24.74 -8.24
CA THR A 265 -26.25 -24.43 -8.07
C THR A 265 -26.49 -22.92 -7.97
N LEU A 266 -25.74 -22.23 -7.11
CA LEU A 266 -25.88 -20.77 -6.92
C LEU A 266 -25.59 -19.98 -8.22
N LEU A 267 -24.58 -20.38 -8.98
CA LEU A 267 -24.26 -19.76 -10.28
C LEU A 267 -25.34 -20.00 -11.33
N GLN A 268 -25.93 -21.21 -11.37
CA GLN A 268 -27.01 -21.53 -12.28
C GLN A 268 -28.27 -20.74 -11.95
N GLU A 269 -28.64 -20.64 -10.67
CA GLU A 269 -29.77 -19.83 -10.21
C GLU A 269 -29.58 -18.35 -10.60
N GLU A 270 -28.40 -17.79 -10.35
CA GLU A 270 -28.08 -16.41 -10.73
C GLU A 270 -28.17 -16.19 -12.25
N TRP A 271 -27.64 -17.12 -13.05
CA TRP A 271 -27.74 -17.04 -14.50
C TRP A 271 -29.18 -17.05 -14.98
N GLU A 272 -30.00 -17.98 -14.48
CA GLU A 272 -31.41 -18.07 -14.83
C GLU A 272 -32.19 -16.79 -14.50
N HIS A 273 -31.88 -16.16 -13.35
CA HIS A 273 -32.50 -14.92 -12.92
C HIS A 273 -32.12 -13.71 -13.80
N LYS A 274 -30.89 -13.69 -14.35
CA LYS A 274 -30.35 -12.50 -15.03
C LYS A 274 -30.06 -12.67 -16.52
N LYS A 275 -30.18 -13.87 -17.11
CA LYS A 275 -29.83 -14.14 -18.51
C LYS A 275 -30.53 -13.22 -19.52
N ALA A 276 -31.74 -12.77 -19.22
CA ALA A 276 -32.48 -11.82 -20.07
C ALA A 276 -31.77 -10.46 -20.21
N LEU A 277 -31.00 -10.05 -19.20
CA LEU A 277 -30.19 -8.83 -19.18
C LEU A 277 -28.86 -9.00 -19.94
N LYS A 278 -28.50 -10.23 -20.31
CA LYS A 278 -27.23 -10.60 -20.95
C LYS A 278 -26.00 -10.03 -20.20
N PRO A 279 -25.89 -10.28 -18.88
CA PRO A 279 -24.79 -9.74 -18.09
C PRO A 279 -23.46 -10.33 -18.56
N VAL A 280 -22.42 -9.51 -18.65
CA VAL A 280 -21.05 -9.98 -18.92
C VAL A 280 -20.43 -10.58 -17.65
N TYR A 281 -20.71 -9.96 -16.50
CA TYR A 281 -20.13 -10.30 -15.20
C TYR A 281 -21.08 -11.15 -14.37
N VAL A 282 -20.49 -12.08 -13.60
CA VAL A 282 -21.20 -12.94 -12.66
C VAL A 282 -21.86 -12.10 -11.56
N CYS A 283 -21.08 -11.23 -10.91
CA CYS A 283 -21.58 -10.27 -9.93
C CYS A 283 -22.06 -8.98 -10.62
N SER A 284 -23.29 -9.01 -11.14
CA SER A 284 -23.95 -7.87 -11.80
C SER A 284 -25.06 -7.25 -10.94
N ASP A 285 -25.34 -5.97 -11.13
CA ASP A 285 -26.45 -5.27 -10.49
C ASP A 285 -27.80 -5.60 -11.17
N ARG A 286 -28.87 -4.91 -10.77
CA ARG A 286 -30.23 -5.13 -11.29
C ARG A 286 -30.42 -4.78 -12.77
N TYR A 287 -29.44 -4.11 -13.38
CA TYR A 287 -29.46 -3.72 -14.79
C TYR A 287 -28.56 -4.61 -15.65
N GLY A 288 -27.81 -5.54 -15.04
CA GLY A 288 -26.86 -6.42 -15.72
C GLY A 288 -25.44 -5.83 -15.81
N ASP A 289 -25.22 -4.62 -15.30
CA ASP A 289 -23.91 -3.99 -15.21
C ASP A 289 -23.10 -4.55 -14.05
N VAL A 290 -21.77 -4.45 -14.10
CA VAL A 290 -20.92 -4.90 -13.00
C VAL A 290 -21.23 -4.14 -11.71
N MET A 291 -21.32 -4.86 -10.58
CA MET A 291 -21.49 -4.20 -9.29
C MET A 291 -20.32 -3.26 -8.99
N LYS A 292 -20.62 -2.08 -8.43
CA LYS A 292 -19.58 -1.10 -8.07
C LYS A 292 -18.82 -1.56 -6.82
N PRO A 293 -17.47 -1.60 -6.84
CA PRO A 293 -16.67 -2.07 -5.71
C PRO A 293 -16.94 -1.37 -4.37
N ASP A 294 -17.13 -0.04 -4.37
CA ASP A 294 -17.43 0.72 -3.16
C ASP A 294 -18.82 0.39 -2.61
N VAL A 295 -19.81 0.15 -3.49
CA VAL A 295 -21.18 -0.24 -3.11
C VAL A 295 -21.17 -1.59 -2.39
N VAL A 296 -20.48 -2.59 -2.94
CA VAL A 296 -20.36 -3.90 -2.29
C VAL A 296 -19.73 -3.80 -0.91
N THR A 297 -18.74 -2.92 -0.75
CA THR A 297 -18.07 -2.75 0.55
C THR A 297 -18.95 -2.06 1.57
N HIS A 298 -19.62 -0.98 1.16
CA HIS A 298 -20.55 -0.27 2.03
C HIS A 298 -21.74 -1.14 2.42
N ASP A 299 -22.36 -1.81 1.45
CA ASP A 299 -23.51 -2.67 1.68
C ASP A 299 -23.16 -3.87 2.55
N PHE A 300 -21.98 -4.48 2.37
CA PHE A 300 -21.52 -5.54 3.25
C PHE A 300 -21.37 -5.06 4.69
N GLN A 301 -20.74 -3.90 4.90
CA GLN A 301 -20.60 -3.35 6.25
C GLN A 301 -21.94 -3.01 6.91
N LYS A 302 -22.85 -2.43 6.13
CA LYS A 302 -24.21 -2.15 6.57
C LYS A 302 -24.95 -3.44 6.94
N PHE A 303 -24.85 -4.47 6.10
CA PHE A 303 -25.47 -5.78 6.33
C PHE A 303 -24.97 -6.40 7.63
N LEU A 304 -23.65 -6.38 7.89
CA LEU A 304 -23.10 -6.92 9.14
C LEU A 304 -23.67 -6.19 10.36
N ALA A 305 -23.75 -4.85 10.31
CA ALA A 305 -24.28 -4.05 11.40
C ALA A 305 -25.78 -4.33 11.66
N GLU A 306 -26.58 -4.41 10.59
CA GLU A 306 -28.03 -4.67 10.68
C GLU A 306 -28.35 -6.08 11.21
N ASN A 307 -27.46 -7.05 11.01
CA ASN A 307 -27.62 -8.42 11.47
C ASN A 307 -26.87 -8.71 12.79
N GLY A 308 -26.35 -7.68 13.47
CA GLY A 308 -25.63 -7.83 14.74
C GLY A 308 -24.35 -8.66 14.64
N MET A 309 -23.75 -8.75 13.44
CA MET A 309 -22.56 -9.56 13.20
C MET A 309 -21.29 -8.77 13.49
N ARG A 310 -20.23 -9.47 13.89
CA ARG A 310 -18.93 -8.85 14.16
C ARG A 310 -18.38 -8.17 12.91
N HIS A 311 -17.95 -6.93 13.04
CA HIS A 311 -17.40 -6.18 11.91
C HIS A 311 -16.10 -6.82 11.36
N ILE A 312 -16.15 -7.21 10.07
CA ILE A 312 -15.00 -7.58 9.26
C ILE A 312 -15.07 -6.82 7.92
N ARG A 313 -13.94 -6.57 7.27
CA ARG A 313 -13.94 -5.97 5.93
C ARG A 313 -14.30 -7.05 4.90
N PHE A 314 -14.79 -6.65 3.73
CA PHE A 314 -15.03 -7.61 2.65
C PHE A 314 -13.77 -8.42 2.31
N HIS A 315 -12.60 -7.77 2.32
CA HIS A 315 -11.32 -8.45 2.09
C HIS A 315 -10.95 -9.49 3.17
N ASP A 316 -11.50 -9.35 4.37
CA ASP A 316 -11.24 -10.28 5.48
C ASP A 316 -11.95 -11.64 5.27
N LEU A 317 -12.91 -11.74 4.35
CA LEU A 317 -13.48 -13.03 3.91
C LEU A 317 -12.41 -13.94 3.29
N ARG A 318 -11.42 -13.36 2.62
CA ARG A 318 -10.24 -14.10 2.12
C ARG A 318 -9.42 -14.70 3.26
N HIS A 319 -9.23 -13.95 4.33
CA HIS A 319 -8.56 -14.46 5.54
C HIS A 319 -9.39 -15.55 6.21
N SER A 320 -10.72 -15.43 6.17
CA SER A 320 -11.64 -16.46 6.66
C SER A 320 -11.51 -17.74 5.83
N CYS A 321 -11.51 -17.65 4.49
CA CYS A 321 -11.24 -18.78 3.59
C CYS A 321 -9.91 -19.47 3.92
N ALA A 322 -8.83 -18.70 4.06
CA ALA A 322 -7.51 -19.21 4.41
C ALA A 322 -7.53 -19.96 5.75
N SER A 323 -8.15 -19.38 6.79
CA SER A 323 -8.27 -20.00 8.09
C SER A 323 -9.06 -21.31 8.05
N LEU A 324 -10.14 -21.38 7.26
CA LEU A 324 -10.97 -22.57 7.12
C LEU A 324 -10.20 -23.71 6.42
N LEU A 325 -9.48 -23.41 5.34
CA LEU A 325 -8.67 -24.39 4.63
C LEU A 325 -7.56 -24.96 5.54
N ILE A 326 -6.90 -24.09 6.31
CA ILE A 326 -5.87 -24.52 7.26
C ILE A 326 -6.45 -25.36 8.38
N ALA A 327 -7.62 -24.99 8.91
CA ALA A 327 -8.33 -25.79 9.93
C ALA A 327 -8.75 -27.18 9.41
N LYS A 328 -8.82 -27.38 8.09
CA LYS A 328 -9.02 -28.69 7.44
C LYS A 328 -7.70 -29.40 7.10
N HIS A 329 -6.58 -28.98 7.68
CA HIS A 329 -5.23 -29.52 7.45
C HIS A 329 -4.78 -29.47 5.98
N THR A 330 -5.28 -28.50 5.20
CA THR A 330 -4.85 -28.32 3.81
C THR A 330 -3.38 -27.84 3.80
N PRO A 331 -2.49 -28.49 3.02
CA PRO A 331 -1.10 -28.08 2.93
C PRO A 331 -0.95 -26.60 2.54
N LEU A 332 -0.05 -25.88 3.21
CA LEU A 332 0.13 -24.42 3.03
C LEU A 332 0.39 -24.01 1.58
N ILE A 333 1.10 -24.83 0.81
CA ILE A 333 1.36 -24.58 -0.61
C ILE A 333 0.07 -24.61 -1.45
N GLN A 334 -0.88 -25.48 -1.11
CA GLN A 334 -2.18 -25.56 -1.77
C GLN A 334 -3.04 -24.36 -1.38
N VAL A 335 -3.03 -23.95 -0.09
CA VAL A 335 -3.72 -22.73 0.37
C VAL A 335 -3.15 -21.50 -0.34
N GLN A 336 -1.83 -21.40 -0.48
CA GLN A 336 -1.18 -20.31 -1.20
C GLN A 336 -1.64 -20.24 -2.66
N HIS A 337 -1.68 -21.39 -3.34
CA HIS A 337 -2.12 -21.49 -4.72
C HIS A 337 -3.61 -21.12 -4.88
N TRP A 338 -4.48 -21.67 -4.01
CA TRP A 338 -5.91 -21.38 -3.96
C TRP A 338 -6.20 -19.88 -3.85
N LEU A 339 -5.47 -19.20 -2.96
CA LEU A 339 -5.64 -17.76 -2.74
C LEU A 339 -4.93 -16.91 -3.81
N GLY A 340 -3.93 -17.43 -4.52
CA GLY A 340 -3.08 -16.63 -5.43
C GLY A 340 -2.22 -15.64 -4.66
N HIS A 341 -1.54 -16.09 -3.60
CA HIS A 341 -0.51 -15.29 -2.91
C HIS A 341 0.83 -15.40 -3.66
N SER A 342 1.42 -14.25 -4.00
CA SER A 342 2.75 -14.19 -4.62
C SER A 342 3.89 -14.62 -3.69
N THR A 343 3.69 -14.56 -2.36
CA THR A 343 4.67 -14.96 -1.35
C THR A 343 4.03 -15.82 -0.26
N MET A 344 4.77 -16.84 0.21
CA MET A 344 4.36 -17.68 1.35
C MET A 344 4.25 -16.90 2.66
N ILE A 345 5.02 -15.81 2.83
CA ILE A 345 5.01 -14.97 4.04
C ILE A 345 3.60 -14.46 4.34
N THR A 346 2.84 -14.09 3.31
CA THR A 346 1.46 -13.61 3.47
C THR A 346 0.54 -14.69 4.04
N THR A 347 0.77 -15.96 3.68
CA THR A 347 0.03 -17.11 4.20
C THR A 347 0.54 -17.54 5.58
N ALA A 348 1.84 -17.42 5.84
CA ALA A 348 2.47 -17.74 7.12
C ALA A 348 2.11 -16.73 8.23
N ASP A 349 1.89 -15.46 7.89
CA ASP A 349 1.42 -14.46 8.87
C ASP A 349 0.03 -14.81 9.43
N LEU A 350 -0.85 -15.45 8.63
CA LEU A 350 -2.12 -16.03 9.14
C LEU A 350 -1.88 -17.17 10.15
N TYR A 351 -0.79 -17.93 9.98
CA TYR A 351 -0.41 -19.06 10.82
C TYR A 351 -0.03 -18.63 12.25
N SER A 352 0.52 -17.42 12.41
CA SER A 352 0.99 -16.91 13.70
C SER A 352 -0.12 -16.75 14.76
N HIS A 353 -1.39 -16.85 14.37
CA HIS A 353 -2.55 -16.74 15.25
C HIS A 353 -3.30 -18.06 15.47
N LEU A 354 -2.95 -19.13 14.75
CA LEU A 354 -3.51 -20.48 14.95
C LEU A 354 -2.73 -21.15 16.09
N ASP A 355 -2.90 -20.56 17.27
CA ASP A 355 -2.12 -20.78 18.47
C ASP A 355 -2.65 -22.00 19.27
N SER A 356 -1.72 -22.75 19.86
CA SER A 356 -1.85 -23.91 20.76
C SER A 356 -2.30 -25.27 20.22
N SER A 357 -3.41 -25.40 19.48
CA SER A 357 -3.97 -26.74 19.17
C SER A 357 -3.10 -27.56 18.22
N LEU A 358 -2.59 -26.94 17.15
CA LEU A 358 -1.68 -27.57 16.18
C LEU A 358 -0.31 -27.91 16.81
N ILE A 359 0.15 -27.10 17.77
CA ILE A 359 1.41 -27.36 18.49
C ILE A 359 1.26 -28.57 19.41
N ALA A 360 0.11 -28.71 20.09
CA ALA A 360 -0.18 -29.87 20.92
C ALA A 360 -0.23 -31.17 20.09
N GLU A 361 -0.88 -31.14 18.91
CA GLU A 361 -0.93 -32.27 17.97
C GLU A 361 0.44 -32.63 17.38
N CYS A 362 1.30 -31.64 17.07
CA CYS A 362 2.70 -31.91 16.70
C CYS A 362 3.44 -32.67 17.82
N GLY A 363 3.14 -32.37 19.08
CA GLY A 363 3.66 -33.10 20.24
C GLY A 363 3.14 -34.54 20.31
N GLU A 364 1.88 -34.79 19.96
CA GLU A 364 1.31 -36.15 19.91
C GLU A 364 1.90 -36.99 18.77
N GLY A 365 2.14 -36.39 17.60
CA GLY A 365 2.85 -37.06 16.51
C GLY A 365 4.29 -37.48 16.88
N ILE A 366 4.92 -36.74 17.79
CA ILE A 366 6.25 -37.07 18.35
C ILE A 366 6.15 -38.08 19.51
N LYS A 367 5.02 -38.24 20.19
CA LYS A 367 4.85 -39.32 21.19
C LYS A 367 4.90 -40.71 20.55
N ASN A 368 4.49 -40.83 19.29
CA ASN A 368 4.66 -42.06 18.50
C ASN A 368 6.11 -42.36 18.10
N PHE A 369 7.09 -41.56 18.57
CA PHE A 369 8.52 -41.83 18.37
C PHE A 369 9.01 -43.03 19.20
N GLU A 370 8.29 -43.42 20.27
CA GLU A 370 8.58 -44.66 21.02
C GLU A 370 8.38 -45.92 20.16
N ASP A 371 7.48 -45.89 19.18
CA ASP A 371 7.25 -47.00 18.23
C ASP A 371 8.31 -47.10 17.12
N MET A 372 9.24 -46.14 17.03
CA MET A 372 10.33 -46.14 16.05
C MET A 372 11.66 -46.66 16.60
N ASN A 373 11.69 -47.22 17.81
CA ASN A 373 12.91 -47.80 18.39
C ASN A 373 12.96 -49.32 18.10
N PRO A 374 13.77 -49.82 17.14
CA PRO A 374 13.82 -51.24 16.78
C PRO A 374 14.65 -52.08 17.76
N GLN A 375 14.64 -51.79 19.05
CA GLN A 375 15.29 -52.62 20.07
C GLN A 375 14.53 -52.58 21.39
N THR A 376 13.64 -53.56 21.56
CA THR A 376 13.61 -54.47 22.72
C THR A 376 12.60 -55.58 22.44
N SER A 377 13.04 -56.64 21.74
CA SER A 377 12.46 -57.97 21.98
C SER A 377 13.28 -58.62 23.10
N PRO A 378 12.63 -59.26 24.09
CA PRO A 378 13.32 -59.91 25.22
C PRO A 378 14.21 -61.08 24.81
#